data_AF-A0A0M2XNP5-F1
#
_entry.id   AF-A0A0M2XNP5-F1
#
_cell.length_a   1.000
_cell.length_b   1.000
_cell.length_c   1.000
_cell.angle_alpha   90.00
_cell.angle_beta   90.00
_cell.angle_gamma   90.00
#
_symmetry.space_group_name_H-M   'P 1'
#
loop_
_entity.id
_entity.type
_entity.pdbx_description
1 polymer ?
#
loop_
_entity_poly.entity_id
_entity_poly.type
_entity_poly.pdbx_seq_one_letter_code
_entity_poly.pdbx_strand_id
1 'polypeptide(L)'
;MGKITNIALAEWVSMRILEILDKTSMTLAGLANFCEIPESRLQSYCHKNSAISVEAVATLCEALSIPMPQFFDGSISLRIETGAHSNVGRFRTKFFPLGKKFFTDEVTDKYQLQRTQNLDHRYQRESVMQLIFDSDYFNDPRTIEQVIADLEKTYQITLKVERITSLLRKYVAEGYLERKVLPRGFSRSRQYTYCRTSKKQQIAAKDEIAVIERTNVLNR
;
A
#
# COMPACT_ATOMS: atom_id res chain seq x y z
N MET A 1 -12.28 3.37 21.58
CA MET A 1 -11.23 2.50 21.01
C MET A 1 -10.19 2.25 22.10
N GLY A 2 -10.03 1.01 22.56
CA GLY A 2 -9.01 0.67 23.55
C GLY A 2 -7.63 0.65 22.87
N LYS A 3 -6.67 1.43 23.38
CA LYS A 3 -5.28 1.36 22.93
C LYS A 3 -4.72 -0.02 23.26
N ILE A 4 -3.94 -0.61 22.36
CA ILE A 4 -3.24 -1.87 22.62
C ILE A 4 -2.19 -1.60 23.70
N THR A 5 -2.39 -2.23 24.86
CA THR A 5 -1.47 -2.16 26.00
C THR A 5 -0.45 -3.29 25.96
N ASN A 6 -0.76 -4.42 25.30
CA ASN A 6 0.11 -5.58 25.18
C ASN A 6 0.38 -5.89 23.69
N ILE A 7 1.49 -5.35 23.19
CA ILE A 7 1.91 -5.52 21.78
C ILE A 7 2.21 -6.99 21.50
N ALA A 8 2.95 -7.68 22.37
CA ALA A 8 3.33 -9.07 22.19
C ALA A 8 2.10 -10.00 22.01
N LEU A 9 1.04 -9.79 22.80
CA LEU A 9 -0.21 -10.54 22.65
C LEU A 9 -0.91 -10.24 21.31
N ALA A 10 -0.93 -8.98 20.89
CA ALA A 10 -1.52 -8.59 19.61
C ALA A 10 -0.75 -9.19 18.42
N GLU A 11 0.57 -9.25 18.50
CA GLU A 11 1.42 -9.92 17.51
C GLU A 11 1.16 -11.42 17.48
N TRP A 12 1.09 -12.05 18.65
CA TRP A 12 0.79 -13.45 18.79
C TRP A 12 -0.54 -13.83 18.12
N VAL A 13 -1.59 -13.09 18.45
CA VAL A 13 -2.93 -13.30 17.90
C VAL A 13 -2.94 -13.09 16.39
N SER A 14 -2.28 -12.04 15.90
CA SER A 14 -2.15 -11.79 14.46
C SER A 14 -1.48 -12.98 13.76
N MET A 15 -0.36 -13.50 14.31
CA MET A 15 0.30 -14.69 13.78
C MET A 15 -0.61 -15.91 13.78
N ARG A 16 -1.37 -16.16 14.86
CA ARG A 16 -2.31 -17.28 14.92
C ARG A 16 -3.44 -17.19 13.90
N ILE A 17 -3.99 -16.00 13.68
CA ILE A 17 -5.01 -15.80 12.63
C ILE A 17 -4.41 -16.07 11.26
N LEU A 18 -3.18 -15.62 10.98
CA LEU A 18 -2.49 -15.91 9.72
C LEU A 18 -2.22 -17.42 9.53
N GLU A 19 -1.81 -18.12 10.59
CA GLU A 19 -1.64 -19.59 10.57
C GLU A 19 -2.96 -20.32 10.27
N ILE A 20 -4.08 -19.85 10.83
CA ILE A 20 -5.41 -20.39 10.52
C ILE A 20 -5.74 -20.21 9.04
N LEU A 21 -5.54 -19.00 8.50
CA LEU A 21 -5.82 -18.70 7.09
C LEU A 21 -4.98 -19.58 6.15
N ASP A 22 -3.70 -19.76 6.47
CA ASP A 22 -2.79 -20.61 5.69
C ASP A 22 -3.25 -22.07 5.68
N LYS A 23 -3.54 -22.63 6.85
CA LYS A 23 -3.99 -24.04 6.98
C LYS A 23 -5.35 -24.30 6.35
N THR A 24 -6.26 -23.33 6.36
CA THR A 24 -7.64 -23.49 5.85
C THR A 24 -7.80 -23.06 4.40
N SER A 25 -6.80 -22.39 3.81
CA SER A 25 -6.87 -21.77 2.48
C SER A 25 -8.06 -20.79 2.35
N MET A 26 -8.47 -20.19 3.47
CA MET A 26 -9.54 -19.20 3.50
C MET A 26 -8.98 -17.78 3.31
N THR A 27 -9.81 -16.90 2.76
CA THR A 27 -9.56 -15.45 2.88
C THR A 27 -10.00 -14.94 4.24
N LEU A 28 -9.60 -13.71 4.59
CA LEU A 28 -10.08 -13.04 5.81
C LEU A 28 -11.62 -12.93 5.83
N ALA A 29 -12.24 -12.64 4.68
CA ALA A 29 -13.69 -12.63 4.51
C ALA A 29 -14.32 -14.03 4.69
N GLY A 30 -13.65 -15.07 4.20
CA GLY A 30 -14.07 -16.46 4.40
C GLY A 30 -14.04 -16.87 5.87
N LEU A 31 -12.94 -16.58 6.57
CA LEU A 31 -12.81 -16.85 8.00
C LEU A 31 -13.82 -16.04 8.84
N ALA A 32 -14.04 -14.78 8.48
CA ALA A 32 -15.06 -13.92 9.09
C ALA A 32 -16.45 -14.53 8.98
N ASN A 33 -16.82 -15.00 7.78
CA ASN A 33 -18.10 -15.65 7.55
C ASN A 33 -18.20 -16.99 8.29
N PHE A 34 -17.12 -17.77 8.31
CA PHE A 34 -17.06 -19.07 8.94
C PHE A 34 -17.21 -19.00 10.47
N CYS A 35 -16.54 -18.03 11.10
CA CYS A 35 -16.58 -17.83 12.55
C CYS A 35 -17.68 -16.88 13.03
N GLU A 36 -18.50 -16.35 12.11
CA GLU A 36 -19.53 -15.33 12.40
C GLU A 36 -18.98 -14.06 13.10
N ILE A 37 -17.71 -13.71 12.81
CA ILE A 37 -17.06 -12.51 13.31
C ILE A 37 -17.03 -11.45 12.19
N PRO A 38 -17.37 -10.18 12.46
CA PRO A 38 -17.26 -9.13 11.44
C PRO A 38 -15.86 -9.05 10.84
N GLU A 39 -15.76 -9.02 9.49
CA GLU A 39 -14.49 -8.98 8.78
C GLU A 39 -13.60 -7.81 9.22
N SER A 40 -14.19 -6.62 9.42
CA SER A 40 -13.49 -5.44 9.91
C SER A 40 -12.83 -5.64 11.29
N ARG A 41 -13.45 -6.47 12.14
CA ARG A 41 -12.93 -6.79 13.47
C ARG A 41 -11.73 -7.75 13.36
N LEU A 42 -11.83 -8.80 12.55
CA LEU A 42 -10.70 -9.69 12.26
C LEU A 42 -9.54 -8.94 11.59
N GLN A 43 -9.85 -8.04 10.66
CA GLN A 43 -8.85 -7.20 10.00
C GLN A 43 -8.11 -6.31 11.00
N SER A 44 -8.84 -5.74 11.96
CA SER A 44 -8.26 -4.93 13.03
C SER A 44 -7.35 -5.76 13.94
N TYR A 45 -7.69 -7.02 14.22
CA TYR A 45 -6.82 -7.94 14.97
C TYR A 45 -5.56 -8.30 14.18
N CYS A 46 -5.68 -8.65 12.90
CA CYS A 46 -4.53 -8.93 12.03
C CYS A 46 -3.57 -7.74 11.94
N HIS A 47 -4.11 -6.53 11.78
CA HIS A 47 -3.31 -5.31 11.69
C HIS A 47 -2.84 -4.77 13.04
N LYS A 48 -3.15 -5.44 14.16
CA LYS A 48 -2.76 -5.00 15.50
C LYS A 48 -3.26 -3.57 15.77
N ASN A 49 -4.50 -3.28 15.38
CA ASN A 49 -5.15 -1.97 15.56
C ASN A 49 -6.15 -1.96 16.72
N SER A 50 -6.53 -3.13 17.24
CA SER A 50 -7.42 -3.27 18.39
C SER A 50 -7.00 -4.43 19.29
N ALA A 51 -7.21 -4.27 20.59
CA ALA A 51 -7.14 -5.39 21.52
C ALA A 51 -8.21 -6.43 21.16
N ILE A 52 -7.81 -7.71 21.13
CA ILE A 52 -8.74 -8.80 20.92
C ILE A 52 -9.44 -9.16 22.23
N SER A 53 -10.75 -9.40 22.19
CA SER A 53 -11.50 -9.91 23.33
C SER A 53 -11.31 -11.43 23.47
N VAL A 54 -11.35 -11.93 24.71
CA VAL A 54 -11.32 -13.38 24.98
C VAL A 54 -12.50 -14.07 24.29
N GLU A 55 -13.67 -13.43 24.27
CA GLU A 55 -14.84 -13.88 23.53
C GLU A 55 -14.55 -14.10 22.05
N ALA A 56 -13.89 -13.16 21.38
CA ALA A 56 -13.57 -13.29 19.96
C ALA A 56 -12.60 -14.44 19.68
N VAL A 57 -11.63 -14.67 20.59
CA VAL A 57 -10.74 -15.83 20.49
C VAL A 57 -11.52 -17.13 20.73
N ALA A 58 -12.44 -17.13 21.70
CA ALA A 58 -13.27 -18.30 22.00
C ALA A 58 -14.15 -18.68 20.80
N THR A 59 -14.81 -17.70 20.16
CA THR A 59 -15.60 -17.92 18.94
C THR A 59 -14.76 -18.48 17.79
N LEU A 60 -13.54 -17.95 17.57
CA LEU A 60 -12.60 -18.49 16.59
C LEU A 60 -12.24 -19.94 16.88
N CYS A 61 -11.89 -20.22 18.13
CA CYS A 61 -11.48 -21.54 18.59
C CYS A 61 -12.63 -22.56 18.46
N GLU A 62 -13.83 -22.20 18.88
CA GLU A 62 -15.02 -23.05 18.81
C GLU A 62 -15.40 -23.39 17.36
N ALA A 63 -15.42 -22.40 16.46
CA ALA A 63 -15.74 -22.62 15.04
C ALA A 63 -14.74 -23.59 14.37
N LEU A 64 -13.46 -23.50 14.73
CA LEU A 64 -12.38 -24.32 14.16
C LEU A 64 -12.10 -25.60 14.94
N SER A 65 -12.87 -25.88 16.02
CA SER A 65 -12.64 -26.99 16.95
C SER A 65 -11.22 -27.00 17.54
N ILE A 66 -10.63 -25.82 17.76
CA ILE A 66 -9.31 -25.65 18.38
C ILE A 66 -9.50 -25.51 19.89
N PRO A 67 -8.82 -26.31 20.72
CA PRO A 67 -8.79 -26.08 22.17
C PRO A 67 -8.14 -24.72 22.49
N MET A 68 -8.80 -23.90 23.31
CA MET A 68 -8.30 -22.58 23.71
C MET A 68 -6.84 -22.58 24.22
N PRO A 69 -6.37 -23.56 25.03
CA PRO A 69 -4.98 -23.61 25.45
C PRO A 69 -4.00 -23.76 24.29
N GLN A 70 -4.38 -24.52 23.25
CA GLN A 70 -3.55 -24.71 22.06
C GLN A 70 -3.39 -23.40 21.27
N PHE A 71 -4.41 -22.53 21.27
CA PHE A 71 -4.33 -21.23 20.60
C PHE A 71 -3.20 -20.35 21.17
N PHE A 72 -2.99 -20.39 22.48
CA PHE A 72 -1.97 -19.60 23.16
C PHE A 72 -0.62 -20.33 23.34
N ASP A 73 -0.52 -21.61 22.97
CA ASP A 73 0.71 -22.39 23.13
C ASP A 73 1.70 -22.16 21.99
N GLY A 74 2.73 -21.36 22.23
CA GLY A 74 3.71 -21.03 21.21
C GLY A 74 4.59 -22.16 20.70
N SER A 75 4.59 -23.31 21.37
CA SER A 75 5.40 -24.46 21.00
C SER A 75 4.70 -25.41 20.02
N ILE A 76 3.39 -25.24 19.79
CA ILE A 76 2.57 -26.18 19.02
C ILE A 76 1.88 -25.46 17.85
N SER A 77 2.00 -26.04 16.65
CA SER A 77 1.23 -25.60 15.49
C SER A 77 -0.25 -26.00 15.65
N LEU A 78 -1.16 -25.13 15.18
CA LEU A 78 -2.59 -25.38 15.25
C LEU A 78 -2.97 -26.64 14.47
N ARG A 79 -3.75 -27.50 15.11
CA ARG A 79 -4.36 -28.66 14.47
C ARG A 79 -5.79 -28.29 14.11
N ILE A 80 -6.01 -28.07 12.81
CA ILE A 80 -7.33 -27.72 12.27
C ILE A 80 -7.71 -28.84 11.32
N GLU A 81 -8.88 -29.42 11.54
CA GLU A 81 -9.41 -30.44 10.64
C GLU A 81 -9.90 -29.78 9.36
N THR A 82 -9.27 -30.10 8.23
CA THR A 82 -9.63 -29.57 6.90
C THR A 82 -10.18 -30.64 5.95
N GLY A 83 -10.34 -31.87 6.43
CA GLY A 83 -10.89 -32.98 5.64
C GLY A 83 -12.34 -32.74 5.22
N ALA A 84 -12.84 -33.52 4.25
CA ALA A 84 -14.17 -33.32 3.64
C ALA A 84 -15.34 -33.30 4.65
N HIS A 85 -15.20 -33.99 5.78
CA HIS A 85 -16.23 -34.09 6.82
C HIS A 85 -16.12 -33.04 7.93
N SER A 86 -15.01 -32.31 7.99
CA SER A 86 -14.79 -31.22 8.95
C SER A 86 -15.73 -30.04 8.71
N ASN A 87 -15.87 -29.16 9.69
CA ASN A 87 -16.64 -27.91 9.54
C ASN A 87 -16.08 -27.05 8.40
N VAL A 88 -14.75 -26.96 8.29
CA VAL A 88 -14.05 -26.26 7.20
C VAL A 88 -14.37 -26.90 5.85
N GLY A 89 -14.30 -28.23 5.76
CA GLY A 89 -14.62 -29.00 4.55
C GLY A 89 -16.07 -28.82 4.10
N ARG A 90 -17.04 -28.89 5.04
CA ARG A 90 -18.46 -28.63 4.76
C ARG A 90 -18.71 -27.20 4.29
N PHE A 91 -18.07 -26.23 4.94
CA PHE A 91 -18.14 -24.83 4.53
C PHE A 91 -17.58 -24.62 3.12
N ARG A 92 -16.45 -25.26 2.80
CA ARG A 92 -15.88 -25.26 1.45
C ARG A 92 -16.83 -25.84 0.42
N THR A 93 -17.37 -27.04 0.65
CA THR A 93 -18.32 -27.66 -0.29
C THR A 93 -19.57 -26.79 -0.52
N LYS A 94 -20.03 -26.06 0.52
CA LYS A 94 -21.21 -25.19 0.44
C LYS A 94 -20.93 -23.90 -0.34
N PHE A 95 -19.81 -23.23 -0.09
CA PHE A 95 -19.57 -21.87 -0.58
C PHE A 95 -18.62 -21.77 -1.76
N PHE A 96 -17.75 -22.76 -1.95
CA PHE A 96 -16.79 -22.76 -3.05
C PHE A 96 -17.46 -22.70 -4.43
N PRO A 97 -18.55 -23.47 -4.70
CA PRO A 97 -19.28 -23.37 -5.97
C PRO A 97 -19.98 -22.03 -6.19
N LEU A 98 -20.21 -21.26 -5.12
CA LEU A 98 -20.93 -19.98 -5.17
C LEU A 98 -20.03 -18.79 -5.54
N GLY A 99 -18.70 -19.01 -5.66
CA GLY A 99 -17.74 -17.97 -6.09
C GLY A 99 -17.71 -16.75 -5.17
N LYS A 100 -17.90 -16.96 -3.86
CA LYS A 100 -18.03 -15.88 -2.86
C LYS A 100 -16.69 -15.25 -2.46
N LYS A 101 -15.57 -15.72 -3.00
CA LYS A 101 -14.18 -15.30 -2.68
C LYS A 101 -13.79 -15.59 -1.24
N PHE A 102 -14.34 -16.65 -0.66
CA PHE A 102 -14.04 -17.08 0.70
C PHE A 102 -12.77 -17.92 0.79
N PHE A 103 -12.26 -18.39 -0.34
CA PHE A 103 -11.06 -19.22 -0.42
C PHE A 103 -10.01 -18.57 -1.29
N THR A 104 -8.74 -18.75 -0.95
CA THR A 104 -7.60 -18.16 -1.67
C THR A 104 -7.54 -18.63 -3.13
N ASP A 105 -7.95 -19.87 -3.37
CA ASP A 105 -7.93 -20.51 -4.69
C ASP A 105 -8.99 -19.90 -5.64
N GLU A 106 -10.00 -19.21 -5.09
CA GLU A 106 -10.99 -18.44 -5.88
C GLU A 106 -10.50 -17.04 -6.26
N VAL A 107 -9.41 -16.59 -5.63
CA VAL A 107 -9.00 -15.17 -5.59
C VAL A 107 -7.82 -14.87 -6.52
N THR A 108 -7.34 -15.90 -7.22
CA THR A 108 -6.02 -15.96 -7.86
C THR A 108 -5.76 -14.85 -8.88
N ASP A 109 -6.74 -14.38 -9.66
CA ASP A 109 -6.44 -13.42 -10.73
C ASP A 109 -6.51 -11.94 -10.33
N LYS A 110 -7.41 -11.53 -9.42
CA LYS A 110 -7.65 -10.09 -9.19
C LYS A 110 -6.76 -9.48 -8.10
N TYR A 111 -6.44 -10.22 -7.05
CA TYR A 111 -5.65 -9.68 -5.94
C TYR A 111 -4.14 -9.73 -6.20
N GLN A 112 -3.66 -10.72 -6.97
CA GLN A 112 -2.27 -10.70 -7.44
C GLN A 112 -2.04 -9.50 -8.37
N LEU A 113 -2.94 -9.26 -9.33
CA LEU A 113 -2.89 -8.06 -10.18
C LEU A 113 -2.95 -6.76 -9.36
N GLN A 114 -3.83 -6.64 -8.37
CA GLN A 114 -3.93 -5.43 -7.53
C GLN A 114 -2.70 -5.21 -6.64
N ARG A 115 -2.10 -6.28 -6.09
CA ARG A 115 -0.89 -6.15 -5.26
C ARG A 115 0.31 -5.72 -6.11
N THR A 116 0.46 -6.30 -7.30
CA THR A 116 1.48 -5.90 -8.28
C THR A 116 1.24 -4.47 -8.78
N GLN A 117 -0.01 -4.09 -9.07
CA GLN A 117 -0.39 -2.72 -9.45
C GLN A 117 -0.11 -1.71 -8.34
N ASN A 118 -0.34 -2.05 -7.07
CA ASN A 118 -0.08 -1.15 -5.94
C ASN A 118 1.43 -0.97 -5.67
N LEU A 119 2.22 -2.04 -5.83
CA LEU A 119 3.69 -1.98 -5.80
C LEU A 119 4.21 -1.11 -6.96
N ASP A 120 3.67 -1.30 -8.15
CA ASP A 120 3.99 -0.52 -9.34
C ASP A 120 3.61 0.97 -9.17
N HIS A 121 2.41 1.28 -8.64
CA HIS A 121 2.00 2.66 -8.36
C HIS A 121 2.86 3.37 -7.32
N ARG A 122 3.37 2.64 -6.31
CA ARG A 122 4.29 3.20 -5.32
C ARG A 122 5.62 3.53 -5.98
N TYR A 123 6.19 2.60 -6.74
CA TYR A 123 7.44 2.79 -7.46
C TYR A 123 7.37 3.93 -8.48
N GLN A 124 6.26 4.01 -9.23
CA GLN A 124 5.96 5.14 -10.12
C GLN A 124 5.96 6.49 -9.40
N ARG A 125 5.33 6.56 -8.22
CA ARG A 125 5.27 7.79 -7.42
C ARG A 125 6.64 8.21 -6.90
N GLU A 126 7.43 7.25 -6.41
CA GLU A 126 8.78 7.49 -5.90
C GLU A 126 9.72 7.94 -7.04
N SER A 127 9.63 7.31 -8.21
CA SER A 127 10.46 7.67 -9.38
C SER A 127 10.14 9.07 -9.92
N VAL A 128 8.86 9.44 -9.98
CA VAL A 128 8.46 10.82 -10.33
C VAL A 128 8.94 11.82 -9.26
N MET A 129 8.92 11.44 -7.99
CA MET A 129 9.42 12.29 -6.90
C MET A 129 10.93 12.52 -7.03
N GLN A 130 11.70 11.47 -7.30
CA GLN A 130 13.14 11.57 -7.54
C GLN A 130 13.45 12.47 -8.74
N LEU A 131 12.69 12.32 -9.83
CA LEU A 131 12.83 13.20 -10.99
C LEU A 131 12.54 14.68 -10.63
N ILE A 132 11.58 14.95 -9.75
CA ILE A 132 11.20 16.32 -9.37
C ILE A 132 12.17 16.96 -8.37
N PHE A 133 12.70 16.21 -7.40
CA PHE A 133 13.48 16.77 -6.29
C PHE A 133 14.97 16.48 -6.38
N ASP A 134 15.35 15.32 -6.88
CA ASP A 134 16.73 14.82 -6.84
C ASP A 134 17.46 15.02 -8.18
N SER A 135 16.79 15.61 -9.17
CA SER A 135 17.38 15.97 -10.45
C SER A 135 17.09 17.42 -10.84
N ASP A 136 17.89 17.93 -11.77
CA ASP A 136 17.72 19.23 -12.45
C ASP A 136 16.74 19.14 -13.63
N TYR A 137 16.08 18.00 -13.82
CA TYR A 137 15.28 17.66 -15.00
C TYR A 137 14.20 18.69 -15.38
N PHE A 138 13.54 19.29 -14.39
CA PHE A 138 12.49 20.30 -14.58
C PHE A 138 13.02 21.75 -14.57
N ASN A 139 14.34 21.97 -14.59
CA ASN A 139 14.89 23.32 -14.75
C ASN A 139 14.50 23.90 -16.12
N ASP A 140 14.41 23.06 -17.16
CA ASP A 140 13.84 23.42 -18.44
C ASP A 140 12.37 23.00 -18.56
N PRO A 141 11.56 23.68 -19.39
CA PRO A 141 10.21 23.24 -19.70
C PRO A 141 10.19 21.87 -20.39
N ARG A 142 9.52 20.88 -19.78
CA ARG A 142 9.37 19.51 -20.31
C ARG A 142 7.92 19.19 -20.65
N THR A 143 7.68 18.52 -21.77
CA THR A 143 6.35 17.99 -22.11
C THR A 143 6.09 16.66 -21.39
N ILE A 144 4.82 16.25 -21.29
CA ILE A 144 4.47 14.96 -20.69
C ILE A 144 5.12 13.80 -21.48
N GLU A 145 5.16 13.91 -22.80
CA GLU A 145 5.78 12.91 -23.67
C GLU A 145 7.28 12.75 -23.37
N GLN A 146 8.00 13.85 -23.16
CA GLN A 146 9.41 13.82 -22.74
C GLN A 146 9.57 13.19 -21.36
N VAL A 147 8.74 13.58 -20.39
CA VAL A 147 8.74 12.99 -19.03
C VAL A 147 8.51 11.48 -19.08
N ILE A 148 7.59 10.99 -19.92
CA ILE A 148 7.34 9.55 -20.09
C ILE A 148 8.58 8.87 -20.68
N ALA A 149 9.11 9.39 -21.78
CA ALA A 149 10.26 8.79 -22.47
C ALA A 149 11.49 8.70 -21.55
N ASP A 150 11.75 9.73 -20.75
CA ASP A 150 12.90 9.75 -19.85
C ASP A 150 12.68 8.90 -18.59
N LEU A 151 11.44 8.76 -18.11
CA LEU A 151 11.12 7.80 -17.04
C LEU A 151 11.22 6.35 -17.49
N GLU A 152 10.78 6.05 -18.72
CA GLU A 152 10.94 4.73 -19.35
C GLU A 152 12.42 4.39 -19.51
N LYS A 153 13.23 5.35 -19.96
CA LYS A 153 14.67 5.16 -20.14
C LYS A 153 15.44 5.02 -18.82
N THR A 154 15.13 5.85 -17.83
CA THR A 154 15.94 5.97 -16.60
C THR A 154 15.53 4.95 -15.53
N TYR A 155 14.23 4.69 -15.40
CA TYR A 155 13.69 3.86 -14.31
C TYR A 155 13.04 2.55 -14.80
N GLN A 156 13.02 2.32 -16.13
CA GLN A 156 12.37 1.17 -16.77
C GLN A 156 10.88 1.06 -16.45
N ILE A 157 10.19 2.20 -16.35
CA ILE A 157 8.77 2.27 -15.98
C ILE A 157 7.93 2.75 -17.16
N THR A 158 6.94 1.96 -17.56
CA THR A 158 5.94 2.36 -18.56
C THR A 158 4.78 3.11 -17.90
N LEU A 159 4.60 4.38 -18.24
CA LEU A 159 3.57 5.24 -17.64
C LEU A 159 2.59 5.77 -18.68
N LYS A 160 1.29 5.61 -18.41
CA LYS A 160 0.24 6.25 -19.22
C LYS A 160 0.24 7.77 -19.01
N VAL A 161 -0.07 8.52 -20.07
CA VAL A 161 -0.18 9.99 -20.06
C VAL A 161 -1.08 10.50 -18.93
N GLU A 162 -2.24 9.88 -18.74
CA GLU A 162 -3.19 10.24 -17.67
C GLU A 162 -2.57 10.10 -16.28
N ARG A 163 -1.79 9.03 -16.07
CA ARG A 163 -1.13 8.74 -14.79
C ARG A 163 -0.06 9.78 -14.49
N ILE A 164 0.82 10.09 -15.43
CA ILE A 164 1.84 11.16 -15.25
C ILE A 164 1.16 12.50 -14.99
N THR A 165 0.13 12.84 -15.77
CA THR A 165 -0.62 14.08 -15.59
C THR A 165 -1.20 14.19 -14.17
N SER A 166 -1.73 13.08 -13.63
CA SER A 166 -2.26 13.04 -12.27
C SER A 166 -1.17 13.23 -11.20
N LEU A 167 -0.01 12.62 -11.39
CA LEU A 167 1.12 12.72 -10.46
C LEU A 167 1.71 14.13 -10.45
N LEU A 168 1.96 14.71 -11.63
CA LEU A 168 2.50 16.07 -11.75
C LEU A 168 1.50 17.13 -11.27
N ARG A 169 0.20 16.93 -11.44
CA ARG A 169 -0.84 17.88 -10.97
C ARG A 169 -0.73 18.14 -9.48
N LYS A 170 -0.41 17.12 -8.66
CA LYS A 170 -0.19 17.29 -7.23
C LYS A 170 0.94 18.27 -6.95
N TYR A 171 2.06 18.10 -7.62
CA TYR A 171 3.24 18.97 -7.46
C TYR A 171 3.06 20.36 -8.08
N VAL A 172 2.16 20.51 -9.06
CA VAL A 172 1.71 21.82 -9.53
C VAL A 172 0.85 22.53 -8.47
N ALA A 173 -0.08 21.82 -7.82
CA ALA A 173 -0.92 22.38 -6.76
C ALA A 173 -0.12 22.77 -5.52
N GLU A 174 0.91 21.99 -5.18
CA GLU A 174 1.85 22.27 -4.09
C GLU A 174 2.89 23.36 -4.45
N GLY A 175 2.88 23.85 -5.69
CA GLY A 175 3.73 24.94 -6.13
C GLY A 175 5.18 24.55 -6.42
N TYR A 176 5.49 23.26 -6.58
CA TYR A 176 6.82 22.77 -6.99
C TYR A 176 7.03 22.87 -8.50
N LEU A 177 5.95 22.71 -9.28
CA LEU A 177 5.97 22.80 -10.74
C LEU A 177 4.98 23.85 -11.24
N GLU A 178 5.33 24.53 -12.32
CA GLU A 178 4.48 25.42 -13.08
C GLU A 178 4.06 24.74 -14.38
N ARG A 179 2.76 24.74 -14.66
CA ARG A 179 2.20 24.22 -15.91
C ARG A 179 1.97 25.37 -16.90
N LYS A 180 2.73 25.42 -17.99
CA LYS A 180 2.64 26.46 -19.03
C LYS A 180 2.05 25.88 -20.32
N VAL A 181 1.20 26.65 -21.00
CA VAL A 181 0.59 26.27 -22.27
C VAL A 181 1.61 26.54 -23.39
N LEU A 182 1.82 25.56 -24.28
CA LEU A 182 2.67 25.78 -25.45
C LEU A 182 2.03 26.79 -26.42
N PRO A 183 2.82 27.70 -27.02
CA PRO A 183 2.33 28.61 -28.04
C PRO A 183 1.69 27.83 -29.21
N ARG A 184 0.58 28.36 -29.74
CA ARG A 184 -0.25 27.69 -30.78
C ARG A 184 0.48 27.34 -32.08
N GLY A 185 1.73 27.78 -32.26
CA GLY A 185 2.58 27.44 -33.41
C GLY A 185 3.22 26.04 -33.35
N PHE A 186 3.23 25.38 -32.18
CA PHE A 186 3.96 24.12 -31.99
C PHE A 186 3.08 22.86 -31.95
N SER A 187 1.76 23.00 -31.79
CA SER A 187 0.85 21.84 -31.79
C SER A 187 -0.60 22.22 -32.07
N ARG A 188 -1.33 21.33 -32.77
CA ARG A 188 -2.78 21.44 -33.02
C ARG A 188 -3.60 21.12 -31.75
N SER A 189 -2.99 20.49 -30.75
CA SER A 189 -3.58 20.22 -29.44
C SER A 189 -2.93 21.09 -28.36
N ARG A 190 -3.68 21.48 -27.32
CA ARG A 190 -3.14 22.26 -26.19
C ARG A 190 -2.16 21.39 -25.39
N GLN A 191 -0.91 21.32 -25.83
CA GLN A 191 0.15 20.67 -25.09
C GLN A 191 0.64 21.61 -23.97
N TYR A 192 0.94 21.01 -22.82
CA TYR A 192 1.46 21.72 -21.66
C TYR A 192 2.90 21.32 -21.41
N THR A 193 3.71 22.29 -20.97
CA THR A 193 5.03 22.04 -20.41
C THR A 193 5.01 22.22 -18.91
N TYR A 194 5.87 21.47 -18.23
CA TYR A 194 6.10 21.53 -16.79
C TYR A 194 7.51 22.04 -16.57
N CYS A 195 7.65 23.05 -15.71
CA CYS A 195 8.94 23.61 -15.30
C CYS A 195 8.93 23.83 -13.79
N ARG A 196 10.09 23.80 -13.14
CA ARG A 196 10.22 24.05 -11.71
C ARG A 196 9.88 25.51 -11.42
N THR A 197 9.15 25.76 -10.33
CA THR A 197 8.79 27.14 -9.97
C THR A 197 10.00 27.90 -9.43
N SER A 198 10.10 29.18 -9.79
CA SER A 198 11.15 30.09 -9.32
C SER A 198 11.09 30.36 -7.80
N LYS A 199 9.93 30.10 -7.16
CA LYS A 199 9.73 30.28 -5.71
C LYS A 199 10.64 29.42 -4.83
N LYS A 200 11.15 28.28 -5.32
CA LYS A 200 12.12 27.44 -4.57
C LYS A 200 13.58 27.61 -5.02
N GLN A 201 13.85 28.10 -6.22
CA GLN A 201 15.21 28.56 -6.59
C GLN A 201 15.68 29.69 -5.66
N GLN A 202 14.75 30.54 -5.17
CA GLN A 202 15.05 31.58 -4.19
C GLN A 202 15.15 31.10 -2.73
N ILE A 203 14.59 29.94 -2.38
CA ILE A 203 14.69 29.37 -1.02
C ILE A 203 16.02 28.61 -0.88
N ALA A 204 16.42 27.83 -1.90
CA ALA A 204 17.74 27.20 -1.93
C ALA A 204 18.88 28.23 -2.00
N ALA A 205 18.73 29.30 -2.79
CA ALA A 205 19.72 30.37 -2.85
C ALA A 205 19.83 31.17 -1.54
N LYS A 206 18.75 31.31 -0.76
CA LYS A 206 18.78 31.98 0.56
C LYS A 206 19.47 31.15 1.63
N ASP A 207 19.33 29.83 1.60
CA ASP A 207 20.03 28.94 2.54
C ASP A 207 21.53 28.83 2.21
N GLU A 208 21.93 28.85 0.93
CA GLU A 208 23.35 28.88 0.55
C GLU A 208 24.04 30.20 0.93
N ILE A 209 23.36 31.35 0.78
CA ILE A 209 23.91 32.66 1.19
C ILE A 209 24.06 32.75 2.72
N ALA A 210 23.12 32.18 3.50
CA ALA A 210 23.18 32.18 4.96
C ALA A 210 24.33 31.32 5.53
N VAL A 211 24.80 30.30 4.79
CA VAL A 211 25.96 29.47 5.16
C VAL A 211 27.28 30.20 4.87
N ILE A 212 27.38 30.94 3.75
CA ILE A 212 28.58 31.70 3.38
C ILE A 212 28.79 32.93 4.28
N GLU A 213 27.73 33.60 4.73
CA GLU A 213 27.86 34.72 5.68
C GLU A 213 28.29 34.26 7.08
N ARG A 214 27.88 33.06 7.53
CA ARG A 214 28.30 32.51 8.82
C ARG A 214 29.76 32.06 8.84
N THR A 215 30.31 31.57 7.74
CA THR A 215 31.72 31.17 7.68
C THR A 215 32.68 32.36 7.59
N ASN A 216 32.25 33.50 7.04
CA ASN A 216 33.08 34.71 6.99
C ASN A 216 33.13 35.50 8.31
N VAL A 217 32.14 35.33 9.20
CA VAL A 217 32.13 35.96 10.54
C VAL A 217 32.98 35.18 11.55
N LEU A 218 33.22 33.88 11.34
CA LEU A 218 34.06 33.04 12.21
C LEU A 218 35.55 33.06 11.86
N ASN A 219 35.94 33.68 10.74
CA ASN A 219 37.32 33.79 10.26
C ASN A 219 37.85 35.24 10.28
N ARG A 220 37.27 36.12 11.13
CA ARG A 220 37.81 37.46 11.42
C ARG A 220 38.15 37.59 12.89
#